data_AF-Q9PLF5-F1
#
_entry.id   AF-Q9PLF5-F1
#
_cell.length_a   1.000
_cell.length_b   1.000
_cell.length_c   1.000
_cell.angle_alpha   90.00
_cell.angle_beta   90.00
_cell.angle_gamma   90.00
#
_symmetry.space_group_name_H-M   'P 1'
#
loop_
_entity.id
_entity.type
_entity.pdbx_description
1 polymer ?
#
loop_
_entity_poly.entity_id
_entity_poly.type
_entity_poly.pdbx_seq_one_letter_code
_entity_poly.pdbx_strand_id
1 'polypeptide(L)'
;MDIPAQGSDTPEVEQAVCCNQDTVENDHAKEEQPSSEVSTEVVHVQKCESMEAFEQMVAERSLVEEKISFALEQMGVLLKSEDQNNDLKLFWNVRKFCLPLFQQLEDPARRAALWGRYTELTREGRHLKTLQDEEGAFLVRQIELAISCLESDVNEFFSKTEKNEISKEDQDALDIQSLAAHKDFYLSTHADLRWLGSFSSQIINLRKELMNVSMRMRLKSQFFQKLSVLGNRVFPRRKELTEKVSELFAQDVEVFVDKHFSRSSRESLKKAVFFLRKEIKKLQQCAKHLSISSSIFSATRLRLSQCWDQLRGLEKEIRQEQSRLAATSAENVKEIQGQLDQVEALLQGNEEVHKIRKEIETISKHIRGVSLVHDDVVLLKGRIQTLLGQVREREAVIEKEIKEQQAKAEQARAEAIQALEDEVHAFCELCKEGELPEGAKDRCQDLKEAVRKMSYLPYAKKVALDNQVNAAQRTVLERLEEQMLSCPDTKEKVLNMRQVLEQRVLRRKELKAKLECDKKLLGGSGLDFDRALQYSAMVEEDRRALEELDVAIVDLKKQIQQFV
;
A
#
# COMPACT_ATOMS: atom_id res chain seq x y z
N MET A 1 -31.70 -7.69 40.37
CA MET A 1 -31.10 -8.27 41.58
C MET A 1 -29.59 -8.20 41.45
N ASP A 2 -28.91 -8.31 42.57
CA ASP A 2 -27.46 -8.49 42.73
C ASP A 2 -26.53 -7.33 42.34
N ILE A 3 -26.11 -6.63 43.40
CA ILE A 3 -24.96 -5.73 43.47
C ILE A 3 -23.77 -6.54 43.95
N PRO A 4 -22.57 -6.33 43.41
CA PRO A 4 -21.36 -6.39 44.23
C PRO A 4 -20.63 -5.04 44.25
N ALA A 5 -20.19 -4.65 45.43
CA ALA A 5 -19.40 -3.45 45.67
C ALA A 5 -17.90 -3.78 45.75
N GLN A 6 -17.08 -2.91 45.14
CA GLN A 6 -15.65 -2.66 45.31
C GLN A 6 -15.31 -1.62 44.23
N GLY A 7 -14.41 -0.66 44.40
CA GLY A 7 -13.52 -0.30 45.49
C GLY A 7 -12.69 0.86 44.91
N SER A 8 -12.60 1.98 45.62
CA SER A 8 -11.84 3.14 45.15
C SER A 8 -10.35 2.90 45.32
N ASP A 9 -9.54 3.16 44.28
CA ASP A 9 -8.17 3.65 44.47
C ASP A 9 -7.67 4.38 43.21
N THR A 10 -6.94 5.47 43.44
CA THR A 10 -6.30 6.33 42.44
C THR A 10 -4.80 6.05 42.39
N PRO A 11 -4.16 5.93 41.21
CA PRO A 11 -2.71 5.92 41.12
C PRO A 11 -2.16 7.36 41.05
N GLU A 12 -1.33 7.72 42.02
CA GLU A 12 -0.48 8.92 41.97
C GLU A 12 0.75 8.70 41.07
N VAL A 13 1.42 9.80 40.72
CA VAL A 13 2.46 9.86 39.69
C VAL A 13 3.86 9.65 40.29
N GLU A 14 4.64 8.78 39.66
CA GLU A 14 6.03 8.50 40.00
C GLU A 14 6.92 9.75 39.86
N GLN A 15 7.74 10.02 40.88
CA GLN A 15 8.92 10.90 40.76
C GLN A 15 10.19 10.06 40.71
N ALA A 16 10.99 10.27 39.66
CA ALA A 16 12.26 9.57 39.49
C ALA A 16 13.33 10.08 40.47
N VAL A 17 13.85 9.19 41.30
CA VAL A 17 15.07 9.41 42.09
C VAL A 17 16.27 8.99 41.23
N CYS A 18 17.28 9.86 41.12
CA CYS A 18 18.57 9.52 40.51
C CYS A 18 19.66 9.53 41.58
N CYS A 19 20.62 8.62 41.42
CA CYS A 19 21.63 8.28 42.42
C CYS A 19 22.62 9.42 42.69
N ASN A 20 23.30 9.33 43.84
CA ASN A 20 24.76 9.22 43.78
C ASN A 20 25.29 8.35 44.93
N GLN A 21 26.39 7.66 44.63
CA GLN A 21 27.16 6.84 45.55
C GLN A 21 28.23 7.72 46.21
N ASP A 22 28.64 7.38 47.42
CA ASP A 22 29.99 7.67 47.89
C ASP A 22 30.49 6.53 48.78
N THR A 23 31.66 6.00 48.43
CA THR A 23 32.43 5.04 49.24
C THR A 23 33.91 5.30 49.01
N VAL A 24 34.67 5.48 50.10
CA VAL A 24 35.93 4.79 50.47
C VAL A 24 36.78 5.71 51.38
N GLU A 25 37.00 5.25 52.62
CA GLU A 25 38.26 5.06 53.39
C GLU A 25 39.54 5.86 52.95
N ASN A 26 40.54 6.18 53.79
CA ASN A 26 40.93 5.79 55.17
C ASN A 26 41.75 6.98 55.78
N ASP A 27 42.47 6.99 56.92
CA ASP A 27 42.91 5.99 57.92
C ASP A 27 43.13 6.72 59.30
N HIS A 28 43.63 6.01 60.31
CA HIS A 28 43.93 6.48 61.67
C HIS A 28 45.24 7.28 61.84
N ALA A 29 45.25 8.13 62.88
CA ALA A 29 46.41 8.29 63.78
C ALA A 29 45.91 8.46 65.24
N LYS A 30 46.74 8.07 66.23
CA LYS A 30 46.42 7.96 67.66
C LYS A 30 47.04 9.10 68.50
N GLU A 31 46.78 9.03 69.82
CA GLU A 31 47.47 9.70 70.93
C GLU A 31 47.11 11.20 71.09
N GLU A 32 46.88 11.75 72.29
CA GLU A 32 47.06 11.24 73.66
C GLU A 32 46.07 11.93 74.62
N GLN A 33 45.61 11.26 75.69
CA GLN A 33 45.00 11.94 76.84
C GLN A 33 46.09 12.29 77.85
N PRO A 34 45.98 13.46 78.51
CA PRO A 34 46.17 13.48 79.96
C PRO A 34 44.93 13.99 80.68
N SER A 35 44.64 13.33 81.80
CA SER A 35 43.57 13.66 82.73
C SER A 35 43.81 14.99 83.47
N SER A 36 42.75 15.79 83.57
CA SER A 36 42.51 16.60 84.76
C SER A 36 41.01 16.84 84.90
N GLU A 37 40.42 16.13 85.85
CA GLU A 37 39.09 16.42 86.34
C GLU A 37 39.14 17.75 87.10
N VAL A 38 38.53 18.78 86.53
CA VAL A 38 38.01 19.90 87.31
C VAL A 38 36.52 19.94 87.01
N SER A 39 35.73 19.49 87.98
CA SER A 39 34.27 19.49 87.92
C SER A 39 33.74 20.91 87.79
N THR A 40 33.50 21.36 86.56
CA THR A 40 32.58 22.46 86.28
C THR A 40 31.24 21.84 85.90
N GLU A 41 30.27 21.98 86.81
CA GLU A 41 28.90 21.53 86.59
C GLU A 41 28.36 22.17 85.30
N VAL A 42 27.94 21.32 84.34
CA VAL A 42 27.24 21.80 83.15
C VAL A 42 25.82 22.17 83.56
N VAL A 43 25.68 23.39 84.08
CA VAL A 43 24.37 24.03 84.26
C VAL A 43 23.72 24.09 82.88
N HIS A 44 22.58 23.42 82.72
CA HIS A 44 21.81 23.48 81.48
C HIS A 44 21.12 24.85 81.40
N VAL A 45 21.86 25.85 80.92
CA VAL A 45 21.40 27.24 80.84
C VAL A 45 20.27 27.33 79.82
N GLN A 46 19.04 27.48 80.30
CA GLN A 46 17.85 27.65 79.48
C GLN A 46 17.99 28.91 78.59
N LYS A 47 17.87 28.74 77.28
CA LYS A 47 17.92 29.86 76.31
C LYS A 47 16.82 30.88 76.63
N CYS A 48 17.17 32.14 76.79
CA CYS A 48 16.18 33.21 76.85
C CYS A 48 15.64 33.53 75.45
N GLU A 49 14.32 33.49 75.27
CA GLU A 49 13.68 33.77 73.97
C GLU A 49 13.45 35.26 73.70
N SER A 50 13.50 36.10 74.74
CA SER A 50 13.27 37.54 74.65
C SER A 50 14.16 38.32 75.63
N MET A 51 14.28 39.63 75.42
CA MET A 51 14.96 40.52 76.38
C MET A 51 14.23 40.58 77.72
N GLU A 52 12.90 40.50 77.74
CA GLU A 52 12.11 40.54 78.97
C GLU A 52 12.36 39.29 79.83
N ALA A 53 12.40 38.11 79.20
CA ALA A 53 12.75 36.86 79.87
C ALA A 53 14.21 36.87 80.37
N PHE A 54 15.13 37.44 79.59
CA PHE A 54 16.52 37.62 79.98
C PHE A 54 16.66 38.55 81.19
N GLU A 55 16.01 39.71 81.19
CA GLU A 55 16.06 40.69 82.28
C GLU A 55 15.45 40.14 83.58
N GLN A 56 14.38 39.36 83.51
CA GLN A 56 13.79 38.66 84.66
C GLN A 56 14.79 37.65 85.27
N MET A 57 15.35 36.76 84.43
CA MET A 57 16.35 35.76 84.87
C MET A 57 17.61 36.42 85.45
N VAL A 58 18.05 37.56 84.91
CA VAL A 58 19.17 38.32 85.47
C VAL A 58 18.81 38.97 86.81
N ALA A 59 17.58 39.43 86.99
CA ALA A 59 17.13 40.10 88.22
C ALA A 59 17.11 39.16 89.44
N GLU A 60 16.83 37.87 89.23
CA GLU A 60 16.85 36.83 90.26
C GLU A 60 18.25 36.56 90.86
N ARG A 61 19.31 36.90 90.14
CA ARG A 61 20.70 36.71 90.59
C ARG A 61 21.11 37.83 91.55
N SER A 62 21.93 37.52 92.55
CA SER A 62 22.27 38.48 93.60
C SER A 62 23.62 39.17 93.35
N LEU A 63 24.62 38.42 92.90
CA LEU A 63 25.97 38.95 92.67
C LEU A 63 26.12 39.53 91.26
N VAL A 64 26.88 40.63 91.13
CA VAL A 64 27.21 41.23 89.83
C VAL A 64 27.99 40.26 88.95
N GLU A 65 28.86 39.43 89.55
CA GLU A 65 29.62 38.40 88.85
C GLU A 65 28.71 37.35 88.19
N GLU A 66 27.70 36.84 88.93
CA GLU A 66 26.71 35.89 88.41
C GLU A 66 25.90 36.47 87.25
N LYS A 67 25.56 37.76 87.32
CA LYS A 67 24.84 38.48 86.25
C LYS A 67 25.68 38.59 84.97
N ILE A 68 26.98 38.88 85.12
CA ILE A 68 27.91 38.93 83.98
C ILE A 68 28.10 37.53 83.40
N SER A 69 28.39 36.52 84.23
CA SER A 69 28.58 35.14 83.77
C SER A 69 27.37 34.60 83.03
N PHE A 70 26.16 34.77 83.57
CA PHE A 70 24.91 34.39 82.90
C PHE A 70 24.68 35.16 81.59
N ALA A 71 24.98 36.46 81.55
CA ALA A 71 24.88 37.24 80.31
C ALA A 71 25.86 36.73 79.23
N LEU A 72 27.07 36.30 79.61
CA LEU A 72 28.06 35.72 78.70
C LEU A 72 27.68 34.30 78.26
N GLU A 73 27.03 33.52 79.11
CA GLU A 73 26.47 32.21 78.76
C GLU A 73 25.31 32.35 77.78
N GLN A 74 24.36 33.26 78.03
CA GLN A 74 23.28 33.56 77.09
C GLN A 74 23.83 34.09 75.76
N MET A 75 24.83 34.97 75.78
CA MET A 75 25.54 35.38 74.56
C MET A 75 26.12 34.17 73.80
N GLY A 76 26.76 33.23 74.49
CA GLY A 76 27.31 32.01 73.88
C GLY A 76 26.24 31.04 73.34
N VAL A 77 25.08 30.94 74.00
CA VAL A 77 23.94 30.13 73.51
C VAL A 77 23.32 30.75 72.26
N LEU A 78 23.18 32.07 72.22
CA LEU A 78 22.59 32.82 71.10
C LEU A 78 23.47 32.83 69.84
N LEU A 79 24.79 32.64 69.95
CA LEU A 79 25.67 32.51 68.78
C LEU A 79 25.69 31.09 68.19
N LYS A 80 25.28 30.08 68.97
CA LYS A 80 25.28 28.66 68.57
C LYS A 80 23.95 28.16 68.03
N SER A 81 22.94 29.02 67.94
CA SER A 81 21.60 28.65 67.50
C SER A 81 21.45 28.72 65.98
N GLU A 82 20.58 27.85 65.45
CA GLU A 82 20.30 27.76 64.01
C GLU A 82 19.50 28.97 63.50
N ASP A 83 18.71 29.64 64.35
CA ASP A 83 17.77 30.71 63.98
C ASP A 83 18.39 32.12 64.06
N GLN A 84 19.50 32.29 63.34
CA GLN A 84 20.47 33.38 63.50
C GLN A 84 19.91 34.82 63.43
N ASN A 85 18.74 35.05 62.81
CA ASN A 85 18.23 36.41 62.57
C ASN A 85 17.69 37.08 63.85
N ASN A 86 16.88 36.37 64.63
CA ASN A 86 16.33 36.92 65.88
C ASN A 86 17.34 36.82 67.02
N ASP A 87 18.08 35.71 67.09
CA ASP A 87 19.05 35.45 68.15
C ASP A 87 20.22 36.43 68.13
N LEU A 88 20.68 36.85 66.95
CA LEU A 88 21.73 37.86 66.83
C LEU A 88 21.25 39.26 67.29
N LYS A 89 19.97 39.62 67.08
CA LYS A 89 19.39 40.85 67.62
C LYS A 89 19.32 40.81 69.15
N LEU A 90 18.92 39.67 69.72
CA LEU A 90 18.89 39.45 71.15
C LEU A 90 20.31 39.49 71.76
N PHE A 91 21.29 38.85 71.10
CA PHE A 91 22.70 38.89 71.45
C PHE A 91 23.25 40.32 71.55
N TRP A 92 22.95 41.20 70.59
CA TRP A 92 23.41 42.60 70.65
C TRP A 92 22.80 43.39 71.82
N ASN A 93 21.57 43.06 72.22
CA ASN A 93 20.90 43.66 73.38
C ASN A 93 21.49 43.13 74.70
N VAL A 94 21.69 41.82 74.84
CA VAL A 94 22.36 41.20 76.00
C VAL A 94 23.78 41.76 76.16
N ARG A 95 24.53 41.88 75.06
CA ARG A 95 25.86 42.50 75.04
C ARG A 95 25.82 43.95 75.55
N LYS A 96 24.82 44.74 75.15
CA LYS A 96 24.63 46.13 75.60
C LYS A 96 24.28 46.18 77.09
N PHE A 97 23.43 45.27 77.56
CA PHE A 97 23.04 45.14 78.97
C PHE A 97 24.22 44.73 79.87
N CYS A 98 25.10 43.84 79.41
CA CYS A 98 26.24 43.36 80.19
C CYS A 98 27.33 44.44 80.41
N LEU A 99 27.47 45.39 79.46
CA LEU A 99 28.57 46.36 79.45
C LEU A 99 28.70 47.23 80.73
N PRO A 100 27.63 47.80 81.33
CA PRO A 100 27.74 48.59 82.56
C PRO A 100 28.11 47.75 83.80
N LEU A 101 27.78 46.45 83.83
CA LEU A 101 28.02 45.59 84.99
C LEU A 101 29.52 45.39 85.26
N PHE A 102 30.35 45.38 84.22
CA PHE A 102 31.81 45.28 84.37
C PHE A 102 32.44 46.41 85.20
N GLN A 103 31.78 47.58 85.30
CA GLN A 103 32.25 48.70 86.13
C GLN A 103 31.96 48.50 87.62
N GLN A 104 31.03 47.61 87.95
CA GLN A 104 30.57 47.32 89.32
C GLN A 104 31.28 46.10 89.95
N LEU A 105 32.10 45.37 89.18
CA LEU A 105 32.80 44.17 89.65
C LEU A 105 34.13 44.56 90.32
N GLU A 106 34.28 44.33 91.62
CA GLU A 106 35.43 44.84 92.39
C GLU A 106 36.77 44.14 92.08
N ASP A 107 36.78 42.81 91.89
CA ASP A 107 38.00 42.01 91.65
C ASP A 107 38.60 42.26 90.24
N PRO A 108 39.82 42.84 90.12
CA PRO A 108 40.45 43.12 88.83
C PRO A 108 40.80 41.87 88.01
N ALA A 109 41.13 40.74 88.64
CA ALA A 109 41.54 39.52 87.96
C ALA A 109 40.33 38.81 87.33
N ARG A 110 39.24 38.67 88.09
CA ARG A 110 37.95 38.17 87.57
C ARG A 110 37.38 39.09 86.50
N ARG A 111 37.50 40.42 86.68
CA ARG A 111 37.09 41.41 85.67
C ARG A 111 37.83 41.18 84.35
N ALA A 112 39.14 40.95 84.39
CA ALA A 112 39.93 40.67 83.20
C ALA A 112 39.52 39.35 82.50
N ALA A 113 39.28 38.28 83.25
CA ALA A 113 38.86 36.99 82.70
C ALA A 113 37.49 37.05 82.00
N LEU A 114 36.47 37.62 82.68
CA LEU A 114 35.12 37.78 82.12
C LEU A 114 35.12 38.77 80.93
N TRP A 115 35.98 39.79 80.96
CA TRP A 115 36.15 40.74 79.86
C TRP A 115 36.81 40.10 78.62
N GLY A 116 37.72 39.14 78.82
CA GLY A 116 38.26 38.30 77.75
C GLY A 116 37.15 37.57 77.01
N ARG A 117 36.34 36.78 77.74
CA ARG A 117 35.19 36.04 77.19
C ARG A 117 34.15 36.95 76.54
N TYR A 118 33.86 38.13 77.11
CA TYR A 118 33.02 39.15 76.49
C TYR A 118 33.55 39.64 75.13
N THR A 119 34.87 39.82 75.03
CA THR A 119 35.55 40.29 73.82
C THR A 119 35.57 39.23 72.73
N GLU A 120 35.81 37.97 73.10
CA GLU A 120 35.74 36.80 72.21
C GLU A 120 34.34 36.62 71.61
N LEU A 121 33.31 36.52 72.47
CA LEU A 121 31.92 36.42 72.01
C LEU A 121 31.52 37.64 71.16
N THR A 122 31.95 38.86 71.53
CA THR A 122 31.72 40.05 70.71
C THR A 122 32.38 39.94 69.32
N ARG A 123 33.58 39.35 69.21
CA ARG A 123 34.28 39.13 67.94
C ARG A 123 33.55 38.09 67.09
N GLU A 124 33.12 36.98 67.69
CA GLU A 124 32.36 35.92 67.03
C GLU A 124 31.01 36.44 66.51
N GLY A 125 30.25 37.17 67.34
CA GLY A 125 28.99 37.80 66.93
C GLY A 125 29.15 38.86 65.83
N ARG A 126 30.30 39.56 65.77
CA ARG A 126 30.63 40.43 64.61
C ARG A 126 30.89 39.61 63.35
N HIS A 127 31.62 38.51 63.45
CA HIS A 127 31.92 37.65 62.31
C HIS A 127 30.65 37.02 61.72
N LEU A 128 29.77 36.48 62.57
CA LEU A 128 28.46 35.96 62.17
C LEU A 128 27.57 37.06 61.55
N LYS A 129 27.60 38.30 62.08
CA LYS A 129 26.88 39.43 61.45
C LYS A 129 27.40 39.72 60.04
N THR A 130 28.71 39.68 59.82
CA THR A 130 29.32 39.88 58.50
C THR A 130 28.92 38.78 57.53
N LEU A 131 29.01 37.51 57.92
CA LEU A 131 28.59 36.37 57.09
C LEU A 131 27.12 36.51 56.66
N GLN A 132 26.22 36.83 57.61
CA GLN A 132 24.81 37.07 57.32
C GLN A 132 24.57 38.26 56.35
N ASP A 133 25.36 39.34 56.46
CA ASP A 133 25.25 40.48 55.54
C ASP A 133 25.81 40.15 54.14
N GLU A 134 26.84 39.29 54.05
CA GLU A 134 27.38 38.77 52.80
C GLU A 134 26.41 37.80 52.10
N GLU A 135 25.81 36.87 52.84
CA GLU A 135 24.74 35.97 52.35
C GLU A 135 23.53 36.77 51.85
N GLY A 136 23.07 37.77 52.63
CA GLY A 136 21.98 38.65 52.22
C GLY A 136 22.30 39.45 50.96
N ALA A 137 23.54 39.94 50.83
CA ALA A 137 24.00 40.64 49.62
C ALA A 137 24.12 39.69 48.41
N PHE A 138 24.53 38.44 48.62
CA PHE A 138 24.62 37.41 47.60
C PHE A 138 23.24 37.01 47.06
N LEU A 139 22.27 36.75 47.94
CA LEU A 139 20.88 36.46 47.57
C LEU A 139 20.25 37.61 46.76
N VAL A 140 20.49 38.86 47.18
CA VAL A 140 20.04 40.05 46.41
C VAL A 140 20.64 40.07 45.00
N ARG A 141 21.92 39.75 44.83
CA ARG A 141 22.57 39.65 43.50
C ARG A 141 22.02 38.51 42.66
N GLN A 142 21.72 37.36 43.25
CA GLN A 142 21.10 36.23 42.53
C GLN A 142 19.71 36.59 42.00
N ILE A 143 18.87 37.23 42.83
CA ILE A 143 17.54 37.71 42.43
C ILE A 143 17.67 38.78 41.33
N GLU A 144 18.61 39.72 41.47
CA GLU A 144 18.85 40.75 40.44
C GLU A 144 19.31 40.14 39.12
N LEU A 145 20.20 39.14 39.14
CA LEU A 145 20.65 38.43 37.95
C LEU A 145 19.50 37.65 37.29
N ALA A 146 18.72 36.89 38.06
CA ALA A 146 17.58 36.13 37.55
C ALA A 146 16.52 37.04 36.91
N ILE A 147 16.21 38.18 37.54
CA ILE A 147 15.32 39.20 36.96
C ILE A 147 15.94 39.80 35.69
N SER A 148 17.25 40.08 35.67
CA SER A 148 17.91 40.70 34.51
C SER A 148 18.00 39.76 33.30
N CYS A 149 18.26 38.47 33.51
CA CYS A 149 18.17 37.45 32.45
C CYS A 149 16.74 37.38 31.90
N LEU A 150 15.73 37.29 32.77
CA LEU A 150 14.33 37.31 32.36
C LEU A 150 13.91 38.62 31.66
N GLU A 151 14.44 39.78 32.07
CA GLU A 151 14.27 41.04 31.37
C GLU A 151 14.86 40.97 29.95
N SER A 152 16.04 40.37 29.79
CA SER A 152 16.66 40.14 28.48
C SER A 152 15.83 39.21 27.60
N ASP A 153 15.49 38.01 28.09
CA ASP A 153 14.76 36.98 27.33
C ASP A 153 13.39 37.49 26.85
N VAL A 154 12.66 38.21 27.72
CA VAL A 154 11.37 38.81 27.37
C VAL A 154 11.55 39.92 26.33
N ASN A 155 12.57 40.78 26.46
CA ASN A 155 12.85 41.81 25.47
C ASN A 155 13.25 41.21 24.12
N GLU A 156 14.07 40.17 24.11
CA GLU A 156 14.50 39.45 22.92
C GLU A 156 13.30 38.79 22.21
N PHE A 157 12.45 38.08 22.96
CA PHE A 157 11.22 37.48 22.44
C PHE A 157 10.29 38.52 21.77
N PHE A 158 10.13 39.70 22.36
CA PHE A 158 9.32 40.78 21.78
C PHE A 158 10.03 41.57 20.66
N SER A 159 11.33 41.36 20.45
CA SER A 159 12.13 42.05 19.41
C SER A 159 12.41 41.16 18.19
N LYS A 160 12.49 39.84 18.38
CA LYS A 160 12.65 38.88 17.29
C LYS A 160 11.35 38.75 16.48
N THR A 161 11.49 38.84 15.16
CA THR A 161 10.38 38.66 14.19
C THR A 161 10.40 37.26 13.55
N GLU A 162 11.40 36.44 13.87
CA GLU A 162 11.61 35.14 13.27
C GLU A 162 10.76 34.07 13.96
N LYS A 163 10.16 33.20 13.15
CA LYS A 163 9.41 32.03 13.64
C LYS A 163 10.41 31.08 14.32
N ASN A 164 10.25 30.87 15.63
CA ASN A 164 11.02 29.87 16.37
C ASN A 164 10.94 28.49 15.69
N GLU A 165 11.98 27.67 15.86
CA GLU A 165 11.99 26.29 15.37
C GLU A 165 10.81 25.51 15.98
N ILE A 166 9.87 25.11 15.12
CA ILE A 166 8.71 24.31 15.50
C ILE A 166 9.19 22.86 15.65
N SER A 167 8.93 22.25 16.82
CA SER A 167 9.25 20.83 17.02
C SER A 167 8.45 19.96 16.05
N LYS A 168 9.07 18.89 15.54
CA LYS A 168 8.39 17.88 14.72
C LYS A 168 7.20 17.28 15.48
N GLU A 169 7.32 17.13 16.80
CA GLU A 169 6.26 16.62 17.67
C GLU A 169 5.03 17.54 17.67
N ASP A 170 5.23 18.86 17.72
CA ASP A 170 4.14 19.85 17.64
C ASP A 170 3.50 19.85 16.24
N GLN A 171 4.32 19.63 15.20
CA GLN A 171 3.90 19.58 13.80
C GLN A 171 3.06 18.35 13.46
N ASP A 172 3.38 17.20 14.06
CA ASP A 172 2.65 15.93 13.97
C ASP A 172 1.38 15.95 14.85
N ALA A 173 1.46 16.52 16.07
CA ALA A 173 0.32 16.64 16.98
C ALA A 173 -0.82 17.48 16.38
N LEU A 174 -0.46 18.53 15.61
CA LEU A 174 -1.38 19.43 14.90
C LEU A 174 -1.66 19.01 13.45
N ASP A 175 -1.23 17.82 13.01
CA ASP A 175 -1.55 17.32 11.67
C ASP A 175 -2.96 16.74 11.58
N ILE A 176 -3.94 17.61 11.32
CA ILE A 176 -5.36 17.30 11.24
C ILE A 176 -5.96 17.93 9.99
N GLN A 177 -6.73 17.17 9.20
CA GLN A 177 -7.37 17.68 7.98
C GLN A 177 -8.36 18.81 8.28
N SER A 178 -9.08 18.68 9.39
CA SER A 178 -10.04 19.68 9.90
C SER A 178 -9.41 21.00 10.36
N LEU A 179 -8.11 21.03 10.70
CA LEU A 179 -7.39 22.26 11.08
C LEU A 179 -6.44 22.77 9.99
N ALA A 180 -6.38 22.08 8.84
CA ALA A 180 -5.37 22.32 7.79
C ALA A 180 -5.38 23.76 7.24
N ALA A 181 -6.55 24.40 7.19
CA ALA A 181 -6.70 25.79 6.72
C ALA A 181 -5.95 26.82 7.58
N HIS A 182 -5.77 26.53 8.87
CA HIS A 182 -5.16 27.44 9.85
C HIS A 182 -3.92 26.83 10.54
N LYS A 183 -3.34 25.76 9.98
CA LYS A 183 -2.22 25.01 10.58
C LYS A 183 -1.03 25.91 10.97
N ASP A 184 -0.63 26.82 10.08
CA ASP A 184 0.48 27.75 10.33
C ASP A 184 0.21 28.74 11.48
N PHE A 185 -1.05 29.16 11.64
CA PHE A 185 -1.47 30.02 12.75
C PHE A 185 -1.42 29.26 14.09
N TYR A 186 -1.91 28.01 14.13
CA TYR A 186 -1.83 27.20 15.33
C TYR A 186 -0.39 26.90 15.74
N LEU A 187 0.48 26.53 14.79
CA LEU A 187 1.89 26.22 15.07
C LEU A 187 2.66 27.45 15.60
N SER A 188 2.56 28.58 14.90
CA SER A 188 3.23 29.83 15.34
C SER A 188 2.70 30.31 16.70
N THR A 189 1.38 30.36 16.88
CA THR A 189 0.79 30.83 18.13
C THR A 189 1.01 29.86 19.30
N HIS A 190 1.15 28.55 19.05
CA HIS A 190 1.50 27.59 20.08
C HIS A 190 2.93 27.79 20.60
N ALA A 191 3.90 28.02 19.71
CA ALA A 191 5.27 28.34 20.08
C ALA A 191 5.34 29.63 20.92
N ASP A 192 4.65 30.69 20.51
CA ASP A 192 4.56 31.94 21.28
C ASP A 192 3.93 31.72 22.66
N LEU A 193 2.83 30.97 22.74
CA LEU A 193 2.16 30.66 24.01
C LEU A 193 3.00 29.79 24.95
N ARG A 194 3.88 28.95 24.42
CA ARG A 194 4.84 28.15 25.21
C ARG A 194 5.89 29.05 25.88
N TRP A 195 6.48 29.98 25.12
CA TRP A 195 7.42 30.99 25.66
C TRP A 195 6.74 31.92 26.69
N LEU A 196 5.60 32.51 26.34
CA LEU A 196 4.82 33.35 27.25
C LEU A 196 4.34 32.59 28.49
N GLY A 197 4.09 31.28 28.38
CA GLY A 197 3.82 30.38 29.51
C GLY A 197 5.02 30.22 30.44
N SER A 198 6.22 30.01 29.88
CA SER A 198 7.47 29.93 30.64
C SER A 198 7.76 31.23 31.41
N PHE A 199 7.77 32.38 30.71
CA PHE A 199 7.96 33.70 31.32
C PHE A 199 6.91 33.98 32.40
N SER A 200 5.64 33.65 32.12
CA SER A 200 4.55 33.76 33.10
C SER A 200 4.80 32.95 34.37
N SER A 201 5.39 31.75 34.26
CA SER A 201 5.73 30.91 35.41
C SER A 201 6.91 31.50 36.20
N GLN A 202 7.99 31.87 35.50
CA GLN A 202 9.18 32.49 36.09
C GLN A 202 8.85 33.79 36.84
N ILE A 203 8.04 34.69 36.27
CA ILE A 203 7.58 35.92 36.94
C ILE A 203 6.82 35.59 38.24
N ILE A 204 5.97 34.57 38.23
CA ILE A 204 5.19 34.17 39.42
C ILE A 204 6.09 33.56 40.49
N ASN A 205 7.04 32.71 40.12
CA ASN A 205 7.96 32.06 41.05
C ASN A 205 8.91 33.08 41.69
N LEU A 206 9.54 33.95 40.90
CA LEU A 206 10.37 35.06 41.41
C LEU A 206 9.59 35.99 42.34
N ARG A 207 8.29 36.26 42.09
CA ARG A 207 7.44 37.02 43.02
C ARG A 207 7.20 36.30 44.34
N LYS A 208 7.08 34.97 44.35
CA LYS A 208 6.91 34.15 45.57
C LYS A 208 8.22 34.08 46.36
N GLU A 209 9.33 33.80 45.70
CA GLU A 209 10.68 33.80 46.30
C GLU A 209 10.99 35.16 46.92
N LEU A 210 10.78 36.25 46.16
CA LEU A 210 10.95 37.61 46.64
C LEU A 210 10.07 37.94 47.84
N MET A 211 8.85 37.37 47.94
CA MET A 211 7.99 37.52 49.11
C MET A 211 8.60 36.85 50.35
N ASN A 212 9.19 35.67 50.20
CA ASN A 212 9.75 34.89 51.30
C ASN A 212 11.14 35.38 51.76
N VAL A 213 11.96 35.91 50.85
CA VAL A 213 13.32 36.39 51.19
C VAL A 213 13.25 37.65 52.07
N SER A 214 13.98 37.60 53.19
CA SER A 214 14.20 38.72 54.10
C SER A 214 15.23 39.69 53.50
N MET A 215 14.78 40.89 53.14
CA MET A 215 15.63 41.92 52.54
C MET A 215 15.09 43.32 52.85
N ARG A 216 15.93 44.35 52.63
CA ARG A 216 15.54 45.75 52.81
C ARG A 216 14.35 46.09 51.90
N MET A 217 13.25 46.55 52.50
CA MET A 217 11.97 46.79 51.79
C MET A 217 12.10 47.61 50.51
N ARG A 218 13.00 48.62 50.48
CA ARG A 218 13.28 49.42 49.27
C ARG A 218 13.76 48.59 48.07
N LEU A 219 14.65 47.61 48.28
CA LEU A 219 15.13 46.71 47.22
C LEU A 219 14.02 45.77 46.78
N LYS A 220 13.28 45.21 47.75
CA LYS A 220 12.10 44.37 47.53
C LYS A 220 11.06 45.05 46.64
N SER A 221 10.76 46.33 46.91
CA SER A 221 9.88 47.16 46.08
C SER A 221 10.40 47.38 44.66
N GLN A 222 11.72 47.59 44.48
CA GLN A 222 12.33 47.74 43.16
C GLN A 222 12.23 46.46 42.32
N PHE A 223 12.52 45.29 42.91
CA PHE A 223 12.37 44.00 42.24
C PHE A 223 10.91 43.69 41.90
N PHE A 224 9.96 43.98 42.80
CA PHE A 224 8.53 43.86 42.49
C PHE A 224 8.09 44.81 41.36
N GLN A 225 8.65 46.04 41.29
CA GLN A 225 8.36 46.98 40.20
C GLN A 225 8.87 46.45 38.85
N LYS A 226 10.11 45.95 38.77
CA LYS A 226 10.67 45.28 37.58
C LYS A 226 9.79 44.11 37.11
N LEU A 227 9.48 43.19 38.02
CA LEU A 227 8.59 42.04 37.76
C LEU A 227 7.14 42.45 37.42
N SER A 228 6.70 43.65 37.83
CA SER A 228 5.41 44.22 37.44
C SER A 228 5.42 44.70 35.99
N VAL A 229 6.45 45.46 35.58
CA VAL A 229 6.64 45.93 34.20
C VAL A 229 6.72 44.75 33.21
N LEU A 230 7.47 43.69 33.54
CA LEU A 230 7.50 42.47 32.73
C LEU A 230 6.14 41.78 32.67
N GLY A 231 5.46 41.63 33.80
CA GLY A 231 4.13 41.02 33.87
C GLY A 231 3.11 41.76 32.99
N ASN A 232 3.15 43.09 32.98
CA ASN A 232 2.26 43.93 32.18
C ASN A 232 2.46 43.78 30.66
N ARG A 233 3.58 43.19 30.21
CA ARG A 233 3.80 42.81 28.80
C ARG A 233 3.41 41.37 28.52
N VAL A 234 3.84 40.44 29.38
CA VAL A 234 3.65 38.99 29.19
C VAL A 234 2.20 38.54 29.40
N PHE A 235 1.56 38.94 30.51
CA PHE A 235 0.22 38.43 30.85
C PHE A 235 -0.87 38.87 29.84
N PRO A 236 -0.95 40.14 29.39
CA PRO A 236 -1.97 40.55 28.42
C PRO A 236 -1.78 39.88 27.06
N ARG A 237 -0.53 39.79 26.57
CA ARG A 237 -0.24 39.14 25.28
C ARG A 237 -0.57 37.65 25.31
N ARG A 238 -0.26 36.94 26.39
CA ARG A 238 -0.63 35.54 26.59
C ARG A 238 -2.15 35.37 26.54
N LYS A 239 -2.90 36.24 27.23
CA LYS A 239 -4.37 36.22 27.24
C LYS A 239 -4.94 36.44 25.83
N GLU A 240 -4.48 37.47 25.13
CA GLU A 240 -4.90 37.81 23.75
C GLU A 240 -4.70 36.64 22.78
N LEU A 241 -3.54 35.97 22.83
CA LEU A 241 -3.24 34.83 21.97
C LEU A 241 -4.08 33.60 22.35
N THR A 242 -4.28 33.31 23.63
CA THR A 242 -5.18 32.24 24.09
C THR A 242 -6.63 32.49 23.65
N GLU A 243 -7.12 33.74 23.68
CA GLU A 243 -8.46 34.11 23.20
C GLU A 243 -8.58 33.86 21.69
N LYS A 244 -7.63 34.36 20.88
CA LYS A 244 -7.61 34.15 19.41
C LYS A 244 -7.54 32.66 19.02
N VAL A 245 -6.69 31.87 19.67
CA VAL A 245 -6.62 30.42 19.42
C VAL A 245 -7.91 29.72 19.84
N SER A 246 -8.56 30.17 20.91
CA SER A 246 -9.85 29.61 21.35
C SER A 246 -10.96 29.90 20.33
N GLU A 247 -11.07 31.14 19.87
CA GLU A 247 -12.08 31.56 18.90
C GLU A 247 -11.93 30.82 17.57
N LEU A 248 -10.71 30.75 17.03
CA LEU A 248 -10.46 30.06 15.76
C LEU A 248 -10.67 28.55 15.87
N PHE A 249 -10.24 27.94 16.97
CA PHE A 249 -10.46 26.50 17.19
C PHE A 249 -11.94 26.16 17.33
N ALA A 250 -12.73 27.02 17.98
CA ALA A 250 -14.18 26.85 18.03
C ALA A 250 -14.82 26.95 16.63
N GLN A 251 -14.37 27.89 15.79
CA GLN A 251 -14.84 28.05 14.41
C GLN A 251 -14.50 26.82 13.55
N ASP A 252 -13.25 26.35 13.59
CA ASP A 252 -12.82 25.15 12.83
C ASP A 252 -13.60 23.89 13.27
N VAL A 253 -13.89 23.74 14.57
CA VAL A 253 -14.72 22.64 15.09
C VAL A 253 -16.16 22.72 14.57
N GLU A 254 -16.80 23.90 14.57
CA GLU A 254 -18.16 24.03 14.01
C GLU A 254 -18.18 23.85 12.48
N VAL A 255 -17.17 24.32 11.74
CA VAL A 255 -17.01 24.05 10.30
C VAL A 255 -16.89 22.55 10.02
N PHE A 256 -16.13 21.81 10.84
CA PHE A 256 -16.06 20.35 10.76
C PHE A 256 -17.44 19.71 11.03
N VAL A 257 -18.14 20.15 12.07
CA VAL A 257 -19.47 19.62 12.42
C VAL A 257 -20.50 19.91 11.33
N ASP A 258 -20.55 21.12 10.77
CA ASP A 258 -21.49 21.48 9.73
C ASP A 258 -21.24 20.74 8.41
N LYS A 259 -19.97 20.54 8.06
CA LYS A 259 -19.57 19.79 6.86
C LYS A 259 -19.93 18.31 6.95
N HIS A 260 -19.84 17.70 8.13
CA HIS A 260 -19.92 16.25 8.29
C HIS A 260 -21.17 15.72 9.01
N PHE A 261 -21.91 16.55 9.76
CA PHE A 261 -23.07 16.12 10.55
C PHE A 261 -24.35 16.90 10.22
N SER A 262 -24.30 18.23 10.07
CA SER A 262 -25.51 19.07 9.94
C SER A 262 -26.37 18.83 8.68
N ARG A 263 -25.85 18.14 7.66
CA ARG A 263 -26.60 17.74 6.44
C ARG A 263 -26.47 16.26 6.07
N SER A 264 -25.92 15.43 6.95
CA SER A 264 -25.55 14.05 6.61
C SER A 264 -26.68 13.05 6.86
N SER A 265 -27.03 12.26 5.84
CA SER A 265 -27.88 11.08 6.03
C SER A 265 -27.17 10.01 6.87
N ARG A 266 -27.94 9.11 7.50
CA ARG A 266 -27.37 7.96 8.25
C ARG A 266 -26.43 7.11 7.40
N GLU A 267 -26.67 7.03 6.09
CA GLU A 267 -25.86 6.29 5.13
C GLU A 267 -24.56 7.01 4.78
N SER A 268 -24.59 8.34 4.61
CA SER A 268 -23.39 9.17 4.45
C SER A 268 -22.49 9.07 5.70
N LEU A 269 -23.08 9.12 6.89
CA LEU A 269 -22.37 8.88 8.15
C LEU A 269 -21.77 7.47 8.19
N LYS A 270 -22.54 6.43 7.84
CA LYS A 270 -22.05 5.02 7.77
C LYS A 270 -20.80 4.88 6.90
N LYS A 271 -20.74 5.53 5.73
CA LYS A 271 -19.56 5.49 4.85
C LYS A 271 -18.32 6.15 5.47
N ALA A 272 -18.50 7.13 6.36
CA ALA A 272 -17.41 7.93 6.92
C ALA A 272 -17.07 7.62 8.40
N VAL A 273 -17.76 6.68 9.08
CA VAL A 273 -17.65 6.45 10.55
C VAL A 273 -16.20 6.36 11.03
N PHE A 274 -15.37 5.53 10.40
CA PHE A 274 -13.99 5.29 10.83
C PHE A 274 -13.12 6.54 10.72
N PHE A 275 -13.26 7.30 9.62
CA PHE A 275 -12.60 8.58 9.42
C PHE A 275 -13.07 9.60 10.48
N LEU A 276 -14.38 9.81 10.61
CA LEU A 276 -14.94 10.79 11.54
C LEU A 276 -14.60 10.48 13.01
N ARG A 277 -14.56 9.20 13.41
CA ARG A 277 -14.08 8.80 14.75
C ARG A 277 -12.60 9.14 14.95
N LYS A 278 -11.73 8.86 13.97
CA LYS A 278 -10.30 9.18 14.05
C LYS A 278 -10.11 10.69 14.15
N GLU A 279 -10.84 11.46 13.36
CA GLU A 279 -10.77 12.91 13.30
C GLU A 279 -11.29 13.57 14.58
N ILE A 280 -12.43 13.13 15.13
CA ILE A 280 -12.94 13.60 16.44
C ILE A 280 -11.93 13.35 17.56
N LYS A 281 -11.30 12.17 17.60
CA LYS A 281 -10.23 11.87 18.58
C LYS A 281 -9.03 12.80 18.42
N LYS A 282 -8.57 13.01 17.19
CA LYS A 282 -7.48 13.94 16.88
C LYS A 282 -7.82 15.37 17.33
N LEU A 283 -9.02 15.88 17.01
CA LEU A 283 -9.47 17.21 17.44
C LEU A 283 -9.51 17.34 18.98
N GLN A 284 -10.01 16.32 19.69
CA GLN A 284 -9.99 16.27 21.16
C GLN A 284 -8.57 16.18 21.77
N GLN A 285 -7.60 15.64 21.02
CA GLN A 285 -6.20 15.64 21.43
C GLN A 285 -5.55 17.01 21.18
N CYS A 286 -5.73 17.60 19.99
CA CYS A 286 -5.30 18.97 19.68
C CYS A 286 -5.82 20.01 20.67
N ALA A 287 -7.08 19.89 21.10
CA ALA A 287 -7.68 20.73 22.13
C ALA A 287 -6.90 20.71 23.47
N LYS A 288 -6.10 19.68 23.76
CA LYS A 288 -5.24 19.59 24.95
C LYS A 288 -3.84 20.16 24.73
N HIS A 289 -3.30 20.07 23.51
CA HIS A 289 -1.99 20.63 23.17
C HIS A 289 -2.07 22.16 22.98
N LEU A 290 -3.14 22.63 22.33
CA LEU A 290 -3.43 24.05 22.20
C LEU A 290 -3.78 24.67 23.56
N SER A 291 -3.18 25.81 23.87
CA SER A 291 -3.46 26.59 25.09
C SER A 291 -4.75 27.41 24.96
N ILE A 292 -5.88 26.71 24.84
CA ILE A 292 -7.24 27.27 24.74
C ILE A 292 -7.90 27.48 26.11
N SER A 293 -8.89 28.38 26.14
CA SER A 293 -9.67 28.72 27.33
C SER A 293 -10.56 27.55 27.79
N SER A 294 -10.72 27.41 29.11
CA SER A 294 -11.45 26.31 29.74
C SER A 294 -12.93 26.21 29.30
N SER A 295 -13.58 27.37 29.07
CA SER A 295 -14.95 27.44 28.55
C SER A 295 -15.06 26.86 27.14
N ILE A 296 -14.18 27.28 26.22
CA ILE A 296 -14.17 26.80 24.83
C ILE A 296 -13.72 25.35 24.73
N PHE A 297 -12.72 24.92 25.52
CA PHE A 297 -12.34 23.51 25.64
C PHE A 297 -13.54 22.64 26.05
N SER A 298 -14.31 23.07 27.05
CA SER A 298 -15.48 22.35 27.54
C SER A 298 -16.60 22.30 26.49
N ALA A 299 -16.88 23.42 25.83
CA ALA A 299 -17.92 23.52 24.79
C ALA A 299 -17.58 22.67 23.55
N THR A 300 -16.38 22.83 22.99
CA THR A 300 -15.93 22.04 21.82
C THR A 300 -15.85 20.54 22.14
N ARG A 301 -15.38 20.16 23.34
CA ARG A 301 -15.40 18.76 23.78
C ARG A 301 -16.81 18.18 23.89
N LEU A 302 -17.78 18.95 24.41
CA LEU A 302 -19.17 18.52 24.49
C LEU A 302 -19.77 18.33 23.08
N ARG A 303 -19.54 19.29 22.19
CA ARG A 303 -19.97 19.25 20.78
C ARG A 303 -19.42 18.04 20.03
N LEU A 304 -18.11 17.79 20.15
CA LEU A 304 -17.45 16.62 19.56
C LEU A 304 -17.94 15.30 20.16
N SER A 305 -18.26 15.26 21.46
CA SER A 305 -18.90 14.10 22.10
C SER A 305 -20.31 13.82 21.57
N GLN A 306 -21.13 14.85 21.35
CA GLN A 306 -22.45 14.69 20.71
C GLN A 306 -22.33 14.09 19.30
N CYS A 307 -21.35 14.54 18.52
CA CYS A 307 -21.07 14.00 17.19
C CYS A 307 -20.57 12.55 17.25
N TRP A 308 -19.72 12.23 18.23
CA TRP A 308 -19.26 10.85 18.49
C TRP A 308 -20.41 9.89 18.83
N ASP A 309 -21.43 10.38 19.53
CA ASP A 309 -22.60 9.59 19.90
C ASP A 309 -23.54 9.32 18.72
N GLN A 310 -23.64 10.23 17.75
CA GLN A 310 -24.31 9.95 16.46
C GLN A 310 -23.60 8.85 15.65
N LEU A 311 -22.28 8.67 15.85
CA LEU A 311 -21.51 7.57 15.24
C LEU A 311 -21.53 6.28 16.08
N ARG A 312 -22.07 6.30 17.30
CA ARG A 312 -22.20 5.12 18.16
C ARG A 312 -23.23 4.16 17.54
N GLY A 313 -22.97 2.86 17.62
CA GLY A 313 -23.84 1.83 17.02
C GLY A 313 -23.67 1.65 15.50
N LEU A 314 -23.41 2.71 14.71
CA LEU A 314 -23.24 2.60 13.24
C LEU A 314 -22.15 1.59 12.83
N GLU A 315 -21.06 1.49 13.58
CA GLU A 315 -20.00 0.49 13.36
C GLU A 315 -20.47 -0.95 13.61
N LYS A 316 -21.36 -1.15 14.60
CA LYS A 316 -21.99 -2.46 14.86
C LYS A 316 -22.97 -2.80 13.74
N GLU A 317 -23.74 -1.83 13.26
CA GLU A 317 -24.60 -2.00 12.07
C GLU A 317 -23.79 -2.33 10.82
N ILE A 318 -22.65 -1.68 10.58
CA ILE A 318 -21.76 -1.98 9.43
C ILE A 318 -21.21 -3.40 9.55
N ARG A 319 -20.72 -3.81 10.72
CA ARG A 319 -20.26 -5.19 10.94
C ARG A 319 -21.39 -6.21 10.75
N GLN A 320 -22.58 -5.95 11.28
CA GLN A 320 -23.75 -6.82 11.12
C GLN A 320 -24.19 -6.93 9.66
N GLU A 321 -24.19 -5.84 8.91
CA GLU A 321 -24.51 -5.84 7.48
C GLU A 321 -23.44 -6.59 6.67
N GLN A 322 -22.15 -6.37 6.96
CA GLN A 322 -21.04 -7.13 6.34
C GLN A 322 -21.13 -8.63 6.66
N SER A 323 -21.43 -9.01 7.91
CA SER A 323 -21.64 -10.42 8.28
C SER A 323 -22.88 -11.02 7.59
N ARG A 324 -23.96 -10.26 7.43
CA ARG A 324 -25.16 -10.70 6.68
C ARG A 324 -24.84 -10.91 5.20
N LEU A 325 -24.19 -9.94 4.57
CA LEU A 325 -23.75 -10.04 3.18
C LEU A 325 -22.77 -11.21 2.97
N ALA A 326 -21.84 -11.45 3.90
CA ALA A 326 -20.93 -12.58 3.85
C ALA A 326 -21.66 -13.93 4.02
N ALA A 327 -22.66 -14.02 4.91
CA ALA A 327 -23.47 -15.23 5.08
C ALA A 327 -24.29 -15.54 3.82
N THR A 328 -24.96 -14.54 3.25
CA THR A 328 -25.69 -14.67 1.97
C THR A 328 -24.75 -15.00 0.81
N SER A 329 -23.56 -14.38 0.76
CA SER A 329 -22.53 -14.72 -0.24
C SER A 329 -22.09 -16.18 -0.12
N ALA A 330 -21.82 -16.67 1.09
CA ALA A 330 -21.38 -18.05 1.32
C ALA A 330 -22.45 -19.10 0.97
N GLU A 331 -23.74 -18.77 1.10
CA GLU A 331 -24.85 -19.62 0.64
C GLU A 331 -24.92 -19.63 -0.89
N ASN A 332 -24.89 -18.46 -1.52
CA ASN A 332 -24.88 -18.29 -2.97
C ASN A 332 -23.67 -18.97 -3.64
N VAL A 333 -22.47 -18.86 -3.04
CA VAL A 333 -21.25 -19.53 -3.51
C VAL A 333 -21.44 -21.05 -3.53
N LYS A 334 -22.02 -21.64 -2.48
CA LYS A 334 -22.27 -23.09 -2.42
C LYS A 334 -23.23 -23.54 -3.52
N GLU A 335 -24.30 -22.79 -3.78
CA GLU A 335 -25.23 -23.09 -4.86
C GLU A 335 -24.54 -23.06 -6.24
N ILE A 336 -23.83 -21.96 -6.53
CA ILE A 336 -23.12 -21.78 -7.80
C ILE A 336 -22.00 -22.82 -7.97
N GLN A 337 -21.29 -23.16 -6.90
CA GLN A 337 -20.25 -24.17 -6.93
C GLN A 337 -20.82 -25.57 -7.19
N GLY A 338 -21.98 -25.91 -6.59
CA GLY A 338 -22.71 -27.13 -6.92
C GLY A 338 -23.22 -27.18 -8.37
N GLN A 339 -23.52 -26.04 -9.00
CA GLN A 339 -23.81 -25.97 -10.44
C GLN A 339 -22.54 -26.16 -11.30
N LEU A 340 -21.40 -25.60 -10.89
CA LEU A 340 -20.11 -25.79 -11.58
C LEU A 340 -19.59 -27.23 -11.49
N ASP A 341 -19.80 -27.90 -10.36
CA ASP A 341 -19.42 -29.31 -10.18
C ASP A 341 -20.31 -30.24 -11.05
N GLN A 342 -21.58 -29.90 -11.27
CA GLN A 342 -22.43 -30.58 -12.26
C GLN A 342 -21.90 -30.41 -13.69
N VAL A 343 -21.46 -29.20 -14.07
CA VAL A 343 -20.83 -28.95 -15.37
C VAL A 343 -19.52 -29.74 -15.53
N GLU A 344 -18.72 -29.86 -14.47
CA GLU A 344 -17.51 -30.70 -14.49
C GLU A 344 -17.85 -32.20 -14.67
N ALA A 345 -18.94 -32.67 -14.05
CA ALA A 345 -19.45 -34.02 -14.29
C ALA A 345 -19.94 -34.24 -15.74
N LEU A 346 -20.61 -33.25 -16.36
CA LEU A 346 -21.01 -33.31 -17.78
C LEU A 346 -19.79 -33.31 -18.72
N LEU A 347 -18.72 -32.59 -18.36
CA LEU A 347 -17.44 -32.62 -19.06
C LEU A 347 -16.79 -34.01 -19.03
N GLN A 348 -16.79 -34.67 -17.87
CA GLN A 348 -16.29 -36.04 -17.71
C GLN A 348 -17.20 -37.08 -18.39
N GLY A 349 -18.52 -36.86 -18.39
CA GLY A 349 -19.54 -37.70 -19.02
C GLY A 349 -19.54 -37.69 -20.56
N ASN A 350 -18.59 -37.01 -21.19
CA ASN A 350 -18.45 -36.91 -22.64
C ASN A 350 -19.66 -36.28 -23.38
N GLU A 351 -20.47 -35.45 -22.71
CA GLU A 351 -21.60 -34.75 -23.33
C GLU A 351 -21.22 -33.80 -24.48
N GLU A 352 -22.21 -33.35 -25.25
CA GLU A 352 -22.04 -32.36 -26.31
C GLU A 352 -21.45 -31.03 -25.78
N VAL A 353 -20.29 -30.68 -26.31
CA VAL A 353 -19.55 -29.44 -26.01
C VAL A 353 -20.43 -28.18 -26.05
N HIS A 354 -21.37 -28.09 -27.00
CA HIS A 354 -22.25 -26.94 -27.14
C HIS A 354 -23.26 -26.79 -25.98
N LYS A 355 -23.74 -27.90 -25.41
CA LYS A 355 -24.61 -27.89 -24.22
C LYS A 355 -23.82 -27.40 -23.01
N ILE A 356 -22.63 -27.96 -22.79
CA ILE A 356 -21.71 -27.57 -21.70
C ILE A 356 -21.38 -26.07 -21.74
N ARG A 357 -21.11 -25.49 -22.93
CA ARG A 357 -20.90 -24.03 -23.06
C ARG A 357 -22.12 -23.22 -22.64
N LYS A 358 -23.33 -23.67 -22.98
CA LYS A 358 -24.58 -22.98 -22.66
C LYS A 358 -24.90 -23.03 -21.16
N GLU A 359 -24.60 -24.14 -20.49
CA GLU A 359 -24.62 -24.26 -19.02
C GLU A 359 -23.67 -23.23 -18.38
N ILE A 360 -22.40 -23.19 -18.78
CA ILE A 360 -21.39 -22.24 -18.25
C ILE A 360 -21.81 -20.78 -18.48
N GLU A 361 -22.38 -20.45 -19.64
CA GLU A 361 -22.87 -19.10 -19.92
C GLU A 361 -24.09 -18.73 -19.03
N THR A 362 -24.93 -19.71 -18.71
CA THR A 362 -26.08 -19.53 -17.82
C THR A 362 -25.63 -19.27 -16.38
N ILE A 363 -24.69 -20.06 -15.87
CA ILE A 363 -24.05 -19.83 -14.56
C ILE A 363 -23.33 -18.47 -14.53
N SER A 364 -22.63 -18.10 -15.62
CA SER A 364 -21.96 -16.80 -15.76
C SER A 364 -22.92 -15.60 -15.79
N LYS A 365 -24.18 -15.79 -16.19
CA LYS A 365 -25.25 -14.79 -16.08
C LYS A 365 -25.82 -14.75 -14.67
N HIS A 366 -26.03 -15.91 -14.05
CA HIS A 366 -26.53 -16.03 -12.68
C HIS A 366 -25.61 -15.32 -11.67
N ILE A 367 -24.28 -15.51 -11.76
CA ILE A 367 -23.27 -14.79 -10.95
C ILE A 367 -23.43 -13.26 -11.00
N ARG A 368 -23.95 -12.68 -12.09
CA ARG A 368 -24.15 -11.22 -12.21
C ARG A 368 -25.42 -10.72 -11.53
N GLY A 369 -26.40 -11.61 -11.28
CA GLY A 369 -27.67 -11.27 -10.64
C GLY A 369 -27.70 -11.54 -9.13
N VAL A 370 -26.66 -12.17 -8.58
CA VAL A 370 -26.61 -12.68 -7.21
C VAL A 370 -25.66 -11.85 -6.35
N SER A 371 -26.01 -11.64 -5.08
CA SER A 371 -25.20 -10.88 -4.12
C SER A 371 -23.98 -11.70 -3.68
N LEU A 372 -22.80 -11.31 -4.15
CA LEU A 372 -21.52 -11.96 -3.86
C LEU A 372 -20.46 -10.95 -3.43
N VAL A 373 -19.55 -11.35 -2.54
CA VAL A 373 -18.35 -10.58 -2.16
C VAL A 373 -17.32 -10.61 -3.30
N HIS A 374 -16.45 -9.59 -3.38
CA HIS A 374 -15.47 -9.46 -4.45
C HIS A 374 -14.60 -10.72 -4.63
N ASP A 375 -14.04 -11.24 -3.53
CA ASP A 375 -13.13 -12.37 -3.55
C ASP A 375 -13.84 -13.66 -4.01
N ASP A 376 -15.09 -13.85 -3.60
CA ASP A 376 -15.96 -14.95 -4.05
C ASP A 376 -16.23 -14.87 -5.57
N VAL A 377 -16.48 -13.67 -6.10
CA VAL A 377 -16.64 -13.44 -7.56
C VAL A 377 -15.34 -13.76 -8.32
N VAL A 378 -14.17 -13.47 -7.75
CA VAL A 378 -12.87 -13.82 -8.35
C VAL A 378 -12.69 -15.34 -8.38
N LEU A 379 -12.98 -16.04 -7.27
CA LEU A 379 -12.89 -17.49 -7.16
C LEU A 379 -13.81 -18.19 -8.18
N LEU A 380 -15.10 -17.82 -8.22
CA LEU A 380 -16.07 -18.43 -9.14
C LEU A 380 -15.74 -18.17 -10.61
N LYS A 381 -15.25 -16.97 -10.95
CA LYS A 381 -14.76 -16.67 -12.31
C LYS A 381 -13.52 -17.46 -12.68
N GLY A 382 -12.60 -17.67 -11.73
CA GLY A 382 -11.42 -18.53 -11.92
C GLY A 382 -11.83 -19.95 -12.28
N ARG A 383 -12.75 -20.56 -11.52
CA ARG A 383 -13.29 -21.90 -11.79
C ARG A 383 -13.97 -21.99 -13.16
N ILE A 384 -14.77 -20.99 -13.53
CA ILE A 384 -15.39 -20.90 -14.88
C ILE A 384 -14.33 -20.85 -15.99
N GLN A 385 -13.24 -20.10 -15.80
CA GLN A 385 -12.14 -20.06 -16.78
C GLN A 385 -11.45 -21.42 -16.92
N THR A 386 -11.26 -22.16 -15.83
CA THR A 386 -10.72 -23.53 -15.88
C THR A 386 -11.62 -24.46 -16.70
N LEU A 387 -12.93 -24.48 -16.44
CA LEU A 387 -13.88 -25.31 -17.18
C LEU A 387 -13.95 -24.91 -18.67
N LEU A 388 -13.94 -23.60 -18.98
CA LEU A 388 -13.86 -23.12 -20.37
C LEU A 388 -12.54 -23.50 -21.07
N GLY A 389 -11.45 -23.65 -20.32
CA GLY A 389 -10.18 -24.18 -20.82
C GLY A 389 -10.33 -25.63 -21.27
N GLN A 390 -10.85 -26.50 -20.40
CA GLN A 390 -11.11 -27.93 -20.69
C GLN A 390 -12.07 -28.10 -21.89
N VAL A 391 -13.12 -27.28 -21.98
CA VAL A 391 -14.04 -27.25 -23.13
C VAL A 391 -13.30 -26.96 -24.44
N ARG A 392 -12.38 -25.98 -24.47
CA ARG A 392 -11.61 -25.61 -25.67
C ARG A 392 -10.59 -26.68 -26.05
N GLU A 393 -9.96 -27.32 -25.07
CA GLU A 393 -9.04 -28.43 -25.32
C GLU A 393 -9.78 -29.60 -25.99
N ARG A 394 -10.98 -29.94 -25.51
CA ARG A 394 -11.81 -30.98 -26.11
C ARG A 394 -12.27 -30.63 -27.54
N GLU A 395 -12.59 -29.36 -27.82
CA GLU A 395 -12.85 -28.89 -29.19
C GLU A 395 -11.65 -29.04 -30.10
N ALA A 396 -10.46 -28.66 -29.63
CA ALA A 396 -9.22 -28.75 -30.41
C ALA A 396 -8.86 -30.20 -30.77
N VAL A 397 -9.13 -31.16 -29.87
CA VAL A 397 -8.96 -32.60 -30.16
C VAL A 397 -9.94 -33.04 -31.26
N ILE A 398 -11.23 -32.73 -31.12
CA ILE A 398 -12.26 -33.09 -32.13
C ILE A 398 -11.94 -32.45 -33.50
N GLU A 399 -11.54 -31.18 -33.53
CA GLU A 399 -11.18 -30.49 -34.78
C GLU A 399 -9.92 -31.11 -35.43
N LYS A 400 -8.94 -31.53 -34.62
CA LYS A 400 -7.73 -32.22 -35.08
C LYS A 400 -8.05 -33.59 -35.67
N GLU A 401 -8.91 -34.37 -35.02
CA GLU A 401 -9.39 -35.67 -35.53
C GLU A 401 -10.11 -35.53 -36.87
N ILE A 402 -11.00 -34.54 -37.00
CA ILE A 402 -11.70 -34.25 -38.27
C ILE A 402 -10.71 -33.86 -39.37
N LYS A 403 -9.73 -33.00 -39.07
CA LYS A 403 -8.68 -32.61 -40.04
C LYS A 403 -7.79 -33.77 -40.44
N GLU A 404 -7.41 -34.64 -39.50
CA GLU A 404 -6.64 -35.85 -39.81
C GLU A 404 -7.43 -36.85 -40.67
N GLN A 405 -8.74 -37.00 -40.45
CA GLN A 405 -9.60 -37.83 -41.30
C GLN A 405 -9.75 -37.23 -42.70
N GLN A 406 -9.90 -35.90 -42.82
CA GLN A 406 -9.95 -35.21 -44.11
C GLN A 406 -8.64 -35.36 -44.88
N ALA A 407 -7.49 -35.12 -44.24
CA ALA A 407 -6.17 -35.28 -44.86
C ALA A 407 -5.91 -36.73 -45.33
N LYS A 408 -6.28 -37.74 -44.52
CA LYS A 408 -6.20 -39.16 -44.92
C LYS A 408 -7.09 -39.47 -46.14
N ALA A 409 -8.30 -38.89 -46.19
CA ALA A 409 -9.21 -39.07 -47.32
C ALA A 409 -8.72 -38.35 -48.59
N GLU A 410 -8.06 -37.19 -48.46
CA GLU A 410 -7.42 -36.47 -49.58
C GLU A 410 -6.19 -37.21 -50.10
N GLN A 411 -5.33 -37.73 -49.21
CA GLN A 411 -4.19 -38.55 -49.58
C GLN A 411 -4.62 -39.80 -50.35
N ALA A 412 -5.62 -40.55 -49.84
CA ALA A 412 -6.14 -41.75 -50.51
C ALA A 412 -6.74 -41.44 -51.90
N ARG A 413 -7.34 -40.25 -52.10
CA ARG A 413 -7.80 -39.80 -53.43
C ARG A 413 -6.63 -39.47 -54.36
N ALA A 414 -5.58 -38.82 -53.85
CA ALA A 414 -4.39 -38.48 -54.63
C ALA A 414 -3.63 -39.74 -55.09
N GLU A 415 -3.43 -40.71 -54.19
CA GLU A 415 -2.81 -42.00 -54.49
C GLU A 415 -3.61 -42.78 -55.54
N ALA A 416 -4.94 -42.81 -55.43
CA ALA A 416 -5.79 -43.46 -56.43
C ALA A 416 -5.74 -42.77 -57.81
N ILE A 417 -5.62 -41.44 -57.87
CA ILE A 417 -5.41 -40.70 -59.13
C ILE A 417 -4.05 -41.05 -59.74
N GLN A 418 -2.98 -41.06 -58.94
CA GLN A 418 -1.62 -41.36 -59.43
C GLN A 418 -1.54 -42.79 -59.98
N ALA A 419 -2.13 -43.77 -59.29
CA ALA A 419 -2.16 -45.16 -59.76
C ALA A 419 -2.82 -45.31 -61.14
N LEU A 420 -3.88 -44.53 -61.42
CA LEU A 420 -4.54 -44.52 -62.74
C LEU A 420 -3.70 -43.80 -63.80
N GLU A 421 -2.98 -42.73 -63.43
CA GLU A 421 -2.04 -42.04 -64.33
C GLU A 421 -0.87 -42.96 -64.71
N ASP A 422 -0.31 -43.70 -63.74
CA ASP A 422 0.77 -44.65 -63.94
C ASP A 422 0.30 -45.86 -64.80
N GLU A 423 -0.93 -46.37 -64.59
CA GLU A 423 -1.47 -47.48 -65.38
C GLU A 423 -1.71 -47.07 -66.85
N VAL A 424 -2.26 -45.88 -67.10
CA VAL A 424 -2.42 -45.34 -68.46
C VAL A 424 -1.06 -45.10 -69.12
N HIS A 425 -0.09 -44.53 -68.40
CA HIS A 425 1.25 -44.29 -68.95
C HIS A 425 1.97 -45.60 -69.29
N ALA A 426 1.94 -46.59 -68.39
CA ALA A 426 2.55 -47.90 -68.63
C ALA A 426 1.95 -48.60 -69.86
N PHE A 427 0.63 -48.53 -70.02
CA PHE A 427 -0.05 -49.04 -71.20
C PHE A 427 0.33 -48.28 -72.48
N CYS A 428 0.48 -46.95 -72.42
CA CYS A 428 0.89 -46.13 -73.56
C CYS A 428 2.31 -46.45 -74.04
N GLU A 429 3.26 -46.74 -73.14
CA GLU A 429 4.62 -47.18 -73.54
C GLU A 429 4.62 -48.60 -74.11
N LEU A 430 3.86 -49.53 -73.51
CA LEU A 430 3.68 -50.89 -74.06
C LEU A 430 3.03 -50.89 -75.46
N CYS A 431 2.27 -49.85 -75.83
CA CYS A 431 1.74 -49.70 -77.19
C CYS A 431 2.77 -49.17 -78.20
N LYS A 432 3.88 -48.58 -77.73
CA LYS A 432 4.99 -48.11 -78.57
C LYS A 432 6.05 -49.19 -78.75
N GLU A 433 6.41 -49.89 -77.67
CA GLU A 433 7.50 -50.87 -77.64
C GLU A 433 6.99 -52.32 -77.76
N GLY A 434 7.49 -53.06 -78.76
CA GLY A 434 7.28 -54.51 -78.89
C GLY A 434 6.10 -54.95 -79.78
N GLU A 435 5.86 -56.26 -79.77
CA GLU A 435 4.68 -56.89 -80.39
C GLU A 435 3.41 -56.58 -79.58
N LEU A 436 2.29 -56.36 -80.26
CA LEU A 436 1.03 -56.04 -79.59
C LEU A 436 0.55 -57.21 -78.72
N PRO A 437 0.23 -56.99 -77.43
CA PRO A 437 -0.34 -58.04 -76.59
C PRO A 437 -1.74 -58.44 -77.07
N GLU A 438 -2.03 -59.73 -76.98
CA GLU A 438 -3.36 -60.28 -77.27
C GLU A 438 -4.41 -59.62 -76.36
N GLY A 439 -5.47 -59.08 -76.95
CA GLY A 439 -6.48 -58.28 -76.22
C GLY A 439 -6.16 -56.78 -76.02
N ALA A 440 -5.14 -56.21 -76.68
CA ALA A 440 -4.81 -54.78 -76.57
C ALA A 440 -5.99 -53.82 -76.85
N LYS A 441 -6.94 -54.21 -77.71
CA LYS A 441 -8.17 -53.44 -77.99
C LYS A 441 -9.10 -53.35 -76.78
N ASP A 442 -9.33 -54.46 -76.09
CA ASP A 442 -10.23 -54.52 -74.95
C ASP A 442 -9.62 -53.76 -73.77
N ARG A 443 -8.30 -53.88 -73.57
CA ARG A 443 -7.57 -53.11 -72.53
C ARG A 443 -7.59 -51.59 -72.77
N CYS A 444 -7.60 -51.12 -74.03
CA CYS A 444 -7.86 -49.71 -74.32
C CYS A 444 -9.26 -49.27 -73.85
N GLN A 445 -10.27 -50.13 -74.05
CA GLN A 445 -11.64 -49.84 -73.66
C GLN A 445 -11.82 -49.84 -72.13
N ASP A 446 -11.20 -50.78 -71.42
CA ASP A 446 -11.21 -50.85 -69.95
C ASP A 446 -10.59 -49.60 -69.31
N LEU A 447 -9.41 -49.16 -69.79
CA LEU A 447 -8.75 -47.94 -69.29
C LEU A 447 -9.59 -46.69 -69.58
N LYS A 448 -10.22 -46.61 -70.75
CA LYS A 448 -11.14 -45.53 -71.12
C LYS A 448 -12.39 -45.51 -70.23
N GLU A 449 -12.90 -46.67 -69.84
CA GLU A 449 -13.98 -46.78 -68.85
C GLU A 449 -13.53 -46.42 -67.44
N ALA A 450 -12.31 -46.79 -67.02
CA ALA A 450 -11.75 -46.42 -65.71
C ALA A 450 -11.61 -44.89 -65.56
N VAL A 451 -11.00 -44.22 -66.54
CA VAL A 451 -10.89 -42.74 -66.61
C VAL A 451 -12.28 -42.06 -66.62
N ARG A 452 -13.29 -42.69 -67.23
CA ARG A 452 -14.67 -42.18 -67.23
C ARG A 452 -15.37 -42.37 -65.89
N LYS A 453 -15.21 -43.52 -65.23
CA LYS A 453 -15.88 -43.90 -63.97
C LYS A 453 -15.28 -43.24 -62.73
N MET A 454 -13.99 -42.86 -62.74
CA MET A 454 -13.38 -42.16 -61.60
C MET A 454 -14.01 -40.76 -61.41
N SER A 455 -14.68 -40.57 -60.27
CA SER A 455 -15.51 -39.39 -59.97
C SER A 455 -14.76 -38.21 -59.34
N TYR A 456 -13.64 -38.48 -58.67
CA TYR A 456 -12.78 -37.48 -58.01
C TYR A 456 -11.60 -37.01 -58.88
N LEU A 457 -11.54 -37.45 -60.15
CA LEU A 457 -10.50 -37.05 -61.10
C LEU A 457 -10.74 -35.62 -61.61
N PRO A 458 -9.78 -34.67 -61.47
CA PRO A 458 -9.92 -33.31 -61.99
C PRO A 458 -10.16 -33.28 -63.50
N TYR A 459 -11.00 -32.36 -63.98
CA TYR A 459 -11.43 -32.31 -65.38
C TYR A 459 -10.25 -32.27 -66.38
N ALA A 460 -9.22 -31.44 -66.10
CA ALA A 460 -8.02 -31.35 -66.94
C ALA A 460 -7.24 -32.67 -67.02
N LYS A 461 -7.05 -33.37 -65.87
CA LYS A 461 -6.40 -34.70 -65.83
C LYS A 461 -7.23 -35.74 -66.58
N LYS A 462 -8.56 -35.69 -66.46
CA LYS A 462 -9.49 -36.58 -67.19
C LYS A 462 -9.38 -36.43 -68.70
N VAL A 463 -9.30 -35.20 -69.21
CA VAL A 463 -9.10 -34.92 -70.64
C VAL A 463 -7.70 -35.38 -71.11
N ALA A 464 -6.66 -35.12 -70.32
CA ALA A 464 -5.30 -35.56 -70.64
C ALA A 464 -5.18 -37.09 -70.75
N LEU A 465 -5.77 -37.83 -69.79
CA LEU A 465 -5.75 -39.30 -69.80
C LEU A 465 -6.63 -39.90 -70.91
N ASP A 466 -7.83 -39.36 -71.18
CA ASP A 466 -8.65 -39.82 -72.33
C ASP A 466 -7.88 -39.59 -73.64
N ASN A 467 -7.18 -38.46 -73.80
CA ASN A 467 -6.33 -38.21 -74.98
C ASN A 467 -5.15 -39.20 -75.09
N GLN A 468 -4.45 -39.54 -74.00
CA GLN A 468 -3.39 -40.55 -74.00
C GLN A 468 -3.93 -41.94 -74.38
N VAL A 469 -5.04 -42.39 -73.78
CA VAL A 469 -5.69 -43.66 -74.13
C VAL A 469 -6.19 -43.67 -75.57
N ASN A 470 -6.73 -42.55 -76.07
CA ASN A 470 -7.14 -42.42 -77.48
C ASN A 470 -5.93 -42.49 -78.43
N ALA A 471 -4.80 -41.87 -78.09
CA ALA A 471 -3.58 -41.96 -78.89
C ALA A 471 -3.04 -43.40 -78.92
N ALA A 472 -2.97 -44.09 -77.77
CA ALA A 472 -2.62 -45.51 -77.71
C ALA A 472 -3.58 -46.38 -78.54
N GLN A 473 -4.89 -46.11 -78.47
CA GLN A 473 -5.90 -46.79 -79.28
C GLN A 473 -5.67 -46.61 -80.79
N ARG A 474 -5.25 -45.42 -81.25
CA ARG A 474 -4.86 -45.18 -82.66
C ARG A 474 -3.64 -46.03 -83.06
N THR A 475 -2.57 -46.02 -82.25
CA THR A 475 -1.34 -46.81 -82.49
C THR A 475 -1.62 -48.32 -82.54
N VAL A 476 -2.44 -48.84 -81.62
CA VAL A 476 -2.86 -50.25 -81.59
C VAL A 476 -3.63 -50.62 -82.87
N LEU A 477 -4.53 -49.74 -83.33
CA LEU A 477 -5.27 -49.96 -84.59
C LEU A 477 -4.35 -49.94 -85.81
N GLU A 478 -3.45 -48.97 -85.91
CA GLU A 478 -2.50 -48.86 -87.03
C GLU A 478 -1.55 -50.06 -87.12
N ARG A 479 -0.98 -50.52 -85.99
CA ARG A 479 -0.14 -51.73 -85.93
C ARG A 479 -0.91 -53.00 -86.33
N LEU A 480 -2.19 -53.14 -85.93
CA LEU A 480 -3.04 -54.26 -86.36
C LEU A 480 -3.38 -54.18 -87.86
N GLU A 481 -3.61 -52.99 -88.40
CA GLU A 481 -3.79 -52.77 -89.84
C GLU A 481 -2.51 -53.13 -90.61
N GLU A 482 -1.32 -52.72 -90.13
CA GLU A 482 -0.02 -53.06 -90.72
C GLU A 482 0.22 -54.57 -90.74
N GLN A 483 -0.06 -55.28 -89.64
CA GLN A 483 0.03 -56.74 -89.55
C GLN A 483 -0.91 -57.44 -90.55
N MET A 484 -2.12 -56.93 -90.75
CA MET A 484 -3.04 -57.47 -91.78
C MET A 484 -2.58 -57.16 -93.22
N LEU A 485 -1.83 -56.07 -93.43
CA LEU A 485 -1.29 -55.67 -94.75
C LEU A 485 0.05 -56.37 -95.09
N SER A 486 0.77 -56.90 -94.10
CA SER A 486 2.04 -57.62 -94.30
C SER A 486 1.91 -59.07 -94.80
N CYS A 487 0.69 -59.54 -95.11
CA CYS A 487 0.47 -60.90 -95.61
C CYS A 487 1.20 -61.17 -96.95
N PRO A 488 1.83 -62.35 -97.11
CA PRO A 488 2.60 -62.71 -98.31
C PRO A 488 1.74 -63.25 -99.48
N ASP A 489 0.55 -63.81 -99.24
CA ASP A 489 -0.36 -64.27 -100.31
C ASP A 489 -1.11 -63.07 -100.93
N THR A 490 -1.02 -62.92 -102.25
CA THR A 490 -1.69 -61.86 -103.02
C THR A 490 -3.22 -61.87 -102.92
N LYS A 491 -3.87 -63.03 -102.78
CA LYS A 491 -5.33 -63.11 -102.65
C LYS A 491 -5.81 -62.69 -101.27
N GLU A 492 -5.17 -63.19 -100.22
CA GLU A 492 -5.46 -62.79 -98.84
C GLU A 492 -5.13 -61.32 -98.63
N LYS A 493 -4.03 -60.82 -99.19
CA LYS A 493 -3.65 -59.41 -99.12
C LYS A 493 -4.72 -58.48 -99.71
N VAL A 494 -5.32 -58.81 -100.86
CA VAL A 494 -6.41 -58.00 -101.43
C VAL A 494 -7.69 -58.05 -100.58
N LEU A 495 -7.99 -59.19 -99.94
CA LEU A 495 -9.11 -59.29 -98.98
C LEU A 495 -8.84 -58.46 -97.71
N ASN A 496 -7.64 -58.56 -97.14
CA ASN A 496 -7.22 -57.78 -95.98
C ASN A 496 -7.19 -56.28 -96.30
N MET A 497 -6.71 -55.86 -97.47
CA MET A 497 -6.78 -54.46 -97.92
C MET A 497 -8.21 -53.96 -98.04
N ARG A 498 -9.18 -54.80 -98.45
CA ARG A 498 -10.61 -54.44 -98.45
C ARG A 498 -11.17 -54.32 -97.03
N GLN A 499 -10.82 -55.23 -96.13
CA GLN A 499 -11.23 -55.15 -94.71
C GLN A 499 -10.62 -53.93 -94.00
N VAL A 500 -9.34 -53.63 -94.22
CA VAL A 500 -8.68 -52.42 -93.73
C VAL A 500 -9.32 -51.17 -94.33
N LEU A 501 -9.71 -51.19 -95.62
CA LEU A 501 -10.44 -50.07 -96.23
C LEU A 501 -11.81 -49.85 -95.58
N GLU A 502 -12.56 -50.92 -95.29
CA GLU A 502 -13.84 -50.83 -94.56
C GLU A 502 -13.64 -50.31 -93.14
N GLN A 503 -12.64 -50.80 -92.41
CA GLN A 503 -12.28 -50.33 -91.07
C GLN A 503 -11.87 -48.84 -91.08
N ARG A 504 -11.03 -48.39 -92.03
CA ARG A 504 -10.67 -46.98 -92.20
C ARG A 504 -11.87 -46.11 -92.56
N VAL A 505 -12.76 -46.57 -93.43
CA VAL A 505 -14.00 -45.85 -93.78
C VAL A 505 -14.97 -45.76 -92.60
N LEU A 506 -15.02 -46.77 -91.73
CA LEU A 506 -15.79 -46.74 -90.47
C LEU A 506 -15.16 -45.75 -89.48
N ARG A 507 -13.86 -45.88 -89.20
CA ARG A 507 -13.06 -44.97 -88.35
C ARG A 507 -13.18 -43.52 -88.80
N ARG A 508 -13.25 -43.26 -90.11
CA ARG A 508 -13.51 -41.92 -90.68
C ARG A 508 -14.88 -41.37 -90.30
N LYS A 509 -15.93 -42.18 -90.32
CA LYS A 509 -17.28 -41.76 -89.91
C LYS A 509 -17.31 -41.43 -88.41
N GLU A 510 -16.67 -42.25 -87.59
CA GLU A 510 -16.57 -42.08 -86.14
C GLU A 510 -15.76 -40.83 -85.77
N LEU A 511 -14.58 -40.64 -86.36
CA LEU A 511 -13.73 -39.47 -86.15
C LEU A 511 -14.42 -38.18 -86.61
N LYS A 512 -15.14 -38.21 -87.74
CA LYS A 512 -15.96 -37.07 -88.18
C LYS A 512 -17.07 -36.75 -87.18
N ALA A 513 -17.76 -37.76 -86.63
CA ALA A 513 -18.80 -37.56 -85.62
C ALA A 513 -18.22 -37.00 -84.31
N LYS A 514 -17.04 -37.47 -83.87
CA LYS A 514 -16.30 -36.90 -82.72
C LYS A 514 -15.96 -35.43 -82.95
N LEU A 515 -15.37 -35.10 -84.10
CA LEU A 515 -15.00 -33.73 -84.48
C LEU A 515 -16.21 -32.79 -84.57
N GLU A 516 -17.39 -33.28 -84.98
CA GLU A 516 -18.63 -32.50 -84.94
C GLU A 516 -19.15 -32.28 -83.51
N CYS A 517 -18.91 -33.21 -82.57
CA CYS A 517 -19.21 -33.04 -81.15
C CYS A 517 -18.23 -32.05 -80.48
N ASP A 518 -16.93 -32.19 -80.72
CA ASP A 518 -15.90 -31.33 -80.12
C ASP A 518 -16.03 -29.88 -80.62
N LYS A 519 -16.44 -29.66 -81.88
CA LYS A 519 -16.83 -28.33 -82.38
C LYS A 519 -18.04 -27.73 -81.67
N LYS A 520 -19.04 -28.54 -81.29
CA LYS A 520 -20.20 -28.06 -80.51
C LYS A 520 -19.79 -27.71 -79.07
N LEU A 521 -18.90 -28.48 -78.45
CA LEU A 521 -18.35 -28.20 -77.13
C LEU A 521 -17.50 -26.92 -77.12
N LEU A 522 -16.66 -26.72 -78.14
CA LEU A 522 -15.90 -25.48 -78.33
C LEU A 522 -16.82 -24.26 -78.45
N GLY A 523 -17.88 -24.35 -79.27
CA GLY A 523 -18.89 -23.28 -79.41
C GLY A 523 -19.72 -23.01 -78.14
N GLY A 524 -19.81 -23.97 -77.22
CA GLY A 524 -20.50 -23.82 -75.93
C GLY A 524 -19.65 -23.28 -74.79
N SER A 525 -18.32 -23.21 -74.93
CA SER A 525 -17.38 -22.88 -73.85
C SER A 525 -17.18 -21.37 -73.61
N GLY A 526 -18.17 -20.54 -73.97
CA GLY A 526 -18.01 -19.12 -74.35
C GLY A 526 -17.49 -18.10 -73.31
N LEU A 527 -17.05 -18.51 -72.12
CA LEU A 527 -16.39 -17.65 -71.11
C LEU A 527 -15.22 -18.32 -70.38
N ASP A 528 -14.94 -19.59 -70.63
CA ASP A 528 -13.84 -20.34 -70.00
C ASP A 528 -12.70 -20.50 -71.02
N PHE A 529 -11.69 -19.62 -70.91
CA PHE A 529 -10.60 -19.53 -71.88
C PHE A 529 -9.70 -20.77 -71.89
N ASP A 530 -9.41 -21.36 -70.72
CA ASP A 530 -8.56 -22.56 -70.65
C ASP A 530 -9.28 -23.75 -71.27
N ARG A 531 -10.58 -23.90 -71.01
CA ARG A 531 -11.41 -24.94 -71.62
C ARG A 531 -11.62 -24.73 -73.12
N ALA A 532 -11.79 -23.48 -73.56
CA ALA A 532 -11.87 -23.15 -74.99
C ALA A 532 -10.54 -23.44 -75.72
N LEU A 533 -9.39 -23.16 -75.10
CA LEU A 533 -8.07 -23.48 -75.63
C LEU A 533 -7.86 -25.00 -75.75
N GLN A 534 -8.26 -25.77 -74.72
CA GLN A 534 -8.21 -27.24 -74.74
C GLN A 534 -9.08 -27.84 -75.84
N TYR A 535 -10.35 -27.40 -75.98
CA TYR A 535 -11.21 -27.88 -77.08
C TYR A 535 -10.71 -27.45 -78.46
N SER A 536 -10.10 -26.26 -78.59
CA SER A 536 -9.50 -25.81 -79.84
C SER A 536 -8.34 -26.73 -80.28
N ALA A 537 -7.49 -27.12 -79.34
CA ALA A 537 -6.41 -28.08 -79.57
C ALA A 537 -6.96 -29.47 -80.00
N MET A 538 -7.99 -29.98 -79.31
CA MET A 538 -8.64 -31.25 -79.68
C MET A 538 -9.25 -31.22 -81.09
N VAL A 539 -9.94 -30.13 -81.45
CA VAL A 539 -10.55 -29.96 -82.78
C VAL A 539 -9.49 -29.91 -83.89
N GLU A 540 -8.34 -29.27 -83.66
CA GLU A 540 -7.24 -29.26 -84.63
C GLU A 540 -6.52 -30.62 -84.73
N GLU A 541 -6.37 -31.36 -83.63
CA GLU A 541 -5.78 -32.70 -83.64
C GLU A 541 -6.66 -33.70 -84.40
N ASP A 542 -7.96 -33.76 -84.09
CA ASP A 542 -8.89 -34.63 -84.80
C ASP A 542 -9.08 -34.19 -86.28
N ARG A 543 -8.91 -32.90 -86.60
CA ARG A 543 -8.92 -32.42 -88.00
C ARG A 543 -7.74 -32.98 -88.78
N ARG A 544 -6.53 -32.91 -88.23
CA ARG A 544 -5.32 -33.48 -88.87
C ARG A 544 -5.45 -34.99 -89.04
N ALA A 545 -5.87 -35.70 -87.98
CA ALA A 545 -6.07 -37.14 -88.05
C ALA A 545 -7.13 -37.55 -89.09
N LEU A 546 -8.15 -36.72 -89.35
CA LEU A 546 -9.14 -36.94 -90.41
C LEU A 546 -8.56 -36.69 -91.81
N GLU A 547 -7.72 -35.67 -91.96
CA GLU A 547 -7.02 -35.36 -93.22
C GLU A 547 -6.00 -36.45 -93.59
N GLU A 548 -5.21 -36.93 -92.62
CA GLU A 548 -4.28 -38.05 -92.77
C GLU A 548 -5.01 -39.36 -93.13
N LEU A 549 -6.14 -39.64 -92.46
CA LEU A 549 -6.96 -40.81 -92.75
C LEU A 549 -7.61 -40.74 -94.14
N ASP A 550 -7.99 -39.55 -94.62
CA ASP A 550 -8.52 -39.35 -95.97
C ASP A 550 -7.46 -39.61 -97.05
N VAL A 551 -6.22 -39.16 -96.84
CA VAL A 551 -5.08 -39.49 -97.71
C VAL A 551 -4.84 -41.01 -97.69
N ALA A 552 -4.76 -41.63 -96.51
CA ALA A 552 -4.52 -43.06 -96.36
C ALA A 552 -5.64 -43.95 -96.96
N ILE A 553 -6.89 -43.48 -96.97
CA ILE A 553 -8.02 -44.13 -97.66
C ILE A 553 -7.89 -44.00 -99.18
N VAL A 554 -7.50 -42.83 -99.69
CA VAL A 554 -7.31 -42.59 -101.13
C VAL A 554 -6.15 -43.45 -101.66
N ASP A 555 -5.05 -43.52 -100.94
CA ASP A 555 -3.89 -44.30 -101.39
C ASP A 555 -4.12 -45.80 -101.28
N LEU A 556 -4.79 -46.29 -100.23
CA LEU A 556 -5.18 -47.71 -100.15
C LEU A 556 -6.16 -48.09 -101.29
N LYS A 557 -7.09 -47.19 -101.68
CA LYS A 557 -7.96 -47.40 -102.85
C LYS A 557 -7.17 -47.48 -104.15
N LYS A 558 -6.17 -46.60 -104.36
CA LYS A 558 -5.28 -46.66 -105.53
C LYS A 558 -4.49 -47.97 -105.57
N GLN A 559 -3.96 -48.41 -104.42
CA GLN A 559 -3.23 -49.68 -104.33
C GLN A 559 -4.14 -50.87 -104.65
N ILE A 560 -5.38 -50.93 -104.12
CA ILE A 560 -6.36 -51.97 -104.50
C ILE A 560 -6.64 -51.94 -106.01
N GLN A 561 -6.74 -50.75 -106.63
CA GLN A 561 -6.91 -50.60 -108.08
C GLN A 561 -5.68 -50.99 -108.91
N GLN A 562 -4.51 -51.18 -108.31
CA GLN A 562 -3.29 -51.69 -108.97
C GLN A 562 -3.17 -53.23 -108.90
N PHE A 563 -3.96 -53.87 -108.04
CA PHE A 563 -4.05 -55.34 -107.93
C PHE A 563 -5.31 -55.94 -108.60
N VAL A 564 -6.07 -55.10 -109.32
CA VAL A 564 -7.25 -55.46 -110.14
C VAL A 564 -6.92 -55.25 -111.60
#